data_AF-A0A1Y5PJS7-F1
#
_entry.id   AF-A0A1Y5PJS7-F1
#
_cell.length_a   1.000
_cell.length_b   1.000
_cell.length_c   1.000
_cell.angle_alpha   90.00
_cell.angle_beta   90.00
_cell.angle_gamma   90.00
#
_symmetry.space_group_name_H-M   'P 1'
#
loop_
_entity.id
_entity.type
_entity.pdbx_description
1 polymer ?
#
loop_
_entity_poly.entity_id
_entity_poly.type
_entity_poly.pdbx_seq_one_letter_code
_entity_poly.pdbx_strand_id
1 'polypeptide(L)'
;MTTPTDTIGTQLPQPDPRGWLVFDRLPAELQDAEDSTQDNDVRYYRESWHYRGPTYHRPATAAERTLLEHLGYVLPDDLRTRVQFVTDNVRNRRWPALELQNPTTEGE
;
A
#
# COMPACT_ATOMS: atom_id res chain seq x y z
N MET A 1 -21.67 -19.81 -2.31
CA MET A 1 -21.93 -18.65 -3.18
C MET A 1 -21.10 -17.51 -2.63
N THR A 2 -19.91 -17.27 -3.19
CA THR A 2 -19.05 -16.15 -2.79
C THR A 2 -19.65 -14.88 -3.37
N THR A 3 -20.03 -13.94 -2.52
CA THR A 3 -20.49 -12.62 -2.94
C THR A 3 -19.35 -11.87 -3.66
N PRO A 4 -19.63 -11.06 -4.69
CA PRO A 4 -18.62 -10.30 -5.44
C PRO A 4 -17.82 -9.29 -4.60
N THR A 5 -18.19 -9.09 -3.33
CA THR A 5 -17.46 -8.28 -2.35
C THR A 5 -16.16 -8.91 -1.84
N ASP A 6 -15.84 -10.16 -2.22
CA ASP A 6 -14.68 -10.90 -1.72
C ASP A 6 -13.42 -10.77 -2.59
N THR A 7 -13.46 -9.95 -3.65
CA THR A 7 -12.33 -9.79 -4.60
C THR A 7 -11.70 -8.40 -4.52
N ILE A 8 -10.38 -8.33 -4.66
CA ILE A 8 -9.65 -7.08 -4.93
C ILE A 8 -10.09 -6.57 -6.30
N GLY A 9 -10.45 -5.30 -6.41
CA GLY A 9 -10.85 -4.69 -7.68
C GLY A 9 -9.71 -4.02 -8.42
N THR A 10 -10.05 -3.09 -9.31
CA THR A 10 -9.07 -2.50 -10.22
C THR A 10 -8.22 -1.46 -9.50
N GLN A 11 -6.91 -1.48 -9.77
CA GLN A 11 -5.99 -0.43 -9.30
C GLN A 11 -6.39 0.92 -9.92
N LEU A 12 -6.41 1.98 -9.11
CA LEU A 12 -6.65 3.33 -9.62
C LEU A 12 -5.48 3.81 -10.50
N PRO A 13 -5.74 4.72 -11.47
CA PRO A 13 -4.74 5.21 -12.41
C PRO A 13 -3.46 5.72 -11.72
N GLN A 14 -2.30 5.33 -12.26
CA GLN A 14 -0.99 5.75 -11.76
C GLN A 14 -0.41 6.90 -12.59
N PRO A 15 0.32 7.85 -11.98
CA PRO A 15 0.68 7.90 -10.55
C PRO A 15 -0.46 8.43 -9.67
N ASP A 16 -0.84 7.68 -8.63
CA ASP A 16 -1.75 8.16 -7.59
C ASP A 16 -0.93 8.81 -6.45
N PRO A 17 -1.35 9.98 -5.90
CA PRO A 17 -0.66 10.64 -4.79
C PRO A 17 -0.57 9.79 -3.52
N ARG A 18 -1.41 8.75 -3.36
CA ARG A 18 -1.37 7.79 -2.25
C ARG A 18 -0.45 6.59 -2.51
N GLY A 19 0.10 6.47 -3.71
CA GLY A 19 1.00 5.38 -4.11
C GLY A 19 0.29 4.23 -4.82
N TRP A 20 0.92 3.05 -4.83
CA TRP A 20 0.49 1.96 -5.71
C TRP A 20 -0.73 1.17 -5.20
N LEU A 21 -0.92 1.08 -3.89
CA LEU A 21 -1.94 0.21 -3.30
C LEU A 21 -3.26 0.95 -3.09
N VAL A 22 -3.82 1.43 -4.20
CA VAL A 22 -5.11 2.11 -4.22
C VAL A 22 -5.99 1.40 -5.24
N PHE A 23 -7.09 0.83 -4.76
CA PHE A 23 -8.02 0.02 -5.53
C PHE A 23 -9.44 0.60 -5.40
N ASP A 24 -10.29 0.34 -6.39
CA ASP A 24 -11.70 0.77 -6.33
C ASP A 24 -12.51 0.03 -5.24
N ARG A 25 -12.08 -1.18 -4.86
CA ARG A 25 -12.64 -2.00 -3.79
C ARG A 25 -11.61 -2.98 -3.24
N LEU A 26 -11.80 -3.33 -1.98
CA LEU A 26 -11.07 -4.40 -1.30
C LEU A 26 -12.07 -5.36 -0.62
N PRO A 27 -11.72 -6.65 -0.46
CA PRO A 27 -12.40 -7.55 0.46
C PRO A 27 -12.41 -6.98 1.88
N ALA A 28 -13.45 -7.26 2.66
CA ALA A 28 -13.63 -6.66 3.99
C ALA A 28 -12.40 -6.86 4.91
N GLU A 29 -11.84 -8.07 4.96
CA GLU A 29 -10.67 -8.35 5.79
C GLU A 29 -9.42 -7.55 5.36
N LEU A 30 -9.23 -7.37 4.04
CA LEU A 30 -8.13 -6.56 3.52
C LEU A 30 -8.36 -5.06 3.75
N GLN A 31 -9.61 -4.60 3.63
CA GLN A 31 -9.99 -3.23 3.96
C GLN A 31 -9.71 -2.92 5.43
N ASP A 32 -10.16 -3.77 6.35
CA ASP A 32 -9.94 -3.62 7.78
C ASP A 32 -8.44 -3.62 8.14
N ALA A 33 -7.65 -4.49 7.50
CA ALA A 33 -6.20 -4.54 7.69
C ALA A 33 -5.49 -3.27 7.15
N GLU A 34 -5.93 -2.75 6.00
CA GLU A 34 -5.42 -1.52 5.41
C GLU A 34 -5.75 -0.28 6.25
N ASP A 35 -6.98 -0.21 6.78
CA ASP A 35 -7.43 0.86 7.66
C ASP A 35 -6.70 0.83 9.01
N SER A 36 -6.49 -0.36 9.59
CA SER A 36 -5.67 -0.53 10.80
C SER A 36 -4.23 -0.08 10.58
N THR A 37 -3.65 -0.43 9.41
CA THR A 37 -2.31 0.02 9.03
C THR A 37 -2.26 1.53 8.85
N GLN A 38 -3.32 2.14 8.30
CA GLN A 38 -3.43 3.60 8.16
C GLN A 38 -3.47 4.32 9.50
N ASP A 39 -4.27 3.84 10.45
CA ASP A 39 -4.32 4.42 11.79
C ASP A 39 -2.96 4.36 12.48
N ASN A 40 -2.26 3.21 12.37
CA ASN A 40 -0.93 3.04 12.92
C ASN A 40 0.08 4.00 12.28
N ASP A 41 0.12 4.08 10.95
CA ASP A 41 1.03 4.96 10.23
C ASP A 41 0.78 6.45 10.60
N VAL A 42 -0.48 6.87 10.75
CA VAL A 42 -0.86 8.23 11.17
C VAL A 42 -0.44 8.51 12.60
N ARG A 43 -0.66 7.55 13.52
CA ARG A 43 -0.22 7.68 14.92
C ARG A 43 1.30 7.82 15.00
N TYR A 44 2.03 6.94 14.32
CA TYR A 44 3.48 7.00 14.24
C TYR A 44 3.98 8.33 13.67
N TYR A 45 3.35 8.80 12.58
CA TYR A 45 3.66 10.10 11.99
C TYR A 45 3.48 11.24 12.98
N ARG A 46 2.34 11.33 13.65
CA ARG A 46 2.05 12.41 14.63
C ARG A 46 3.02 12.40 15.81
N GLU A 47 3.44 11.23 16.27
CA GLU A 47 4.38 11.09 17.38
C GLU A 47 5.83 11.39 16.99
N SER A 48 6.22 11.09 15.75
CA SER A 48 7.62 11.12 15.33
C SER A 48 7.99 12.23 14.33
N TRP A 49 6.99 12.94 13.77
CA TRP A 49 7.19 13.93 12.70
C TRP A 49 8.28 14.96 13.03
N HIS A 50 8.28 15.49 14.26
CA HIS A 50 9.24 16.51 14.70
C HIS A 50 10.71 16.03 14.68
N TYR A 51 10.96 14.72 14.71
CA TYR A 51 12.32 14.16 14.83
C TYR A 51 12.77 13.34 13.61
N ARG A 52 11.82 12.78 12.84
CA ARG A 52 12.13 11.88 11.70
C ARG A 52 11.69 12.42 10.34
N GLY A 53 10.93 13.51 10.31
CA GLY A 53 10.41 14.09 9.07
C GLY A 53 9.30 13.25 8.41
N PRO A 54 8.91 13.56 7.16
CA PRO A 54 7.75 12.98 6.48
C PRO A 54 7.85 11.52 6.09
N THR A 55 9.06 10.99 6.06
CA THR A 55 9.36 9.74 5.38
C THR A 55 10.03 8.77 6.34
N TYR A 56 9.55 7.53 6.35
CA TYR A 56 10.18 6.44 7.08
C TYR A 56 9.97 5.12 6.35
N HIS A 57 10.69 4.10 6.82
CA HIS A 57 10.60 2.74 6.30
C HIS A 57 10.17 1.78 7.39
N ARG A 58 9.31 0.83 7.02
CA ARG A 58 8.95 -0.32 7.86
C ARG A 58 8.84 -1.59 7.02
N PRO A 59 8.85 -2.79 7.62
CA PRO A 59 8.49 -4.01 6.90
C PRO A 59 7.12 -3.87 6.21
N ALA A 60 6.99 -4.46 5.03
CA ALA A 60 5.70 -4.57 4.35
C ALA A 60 4.74 -5.42 5.19
N THR A 61 3.51 -4.92 5.41
CA THR A 61 2.49 -5.69 6.14
C THR A 61 2.01 -6.87 5.30
N ALA A 62 1.35 -7.85 5.92
CA ALA A 62 0.74 -8.96 5.19
C ALA A 62 -0.24 -8.46 4.13
N ALA A 63 -1.07 -7.46 4.45
CA ALA A 63 -2.01 -6.86 3.49
C ALA A 63 -1.27 -6.20 2.31
N GLU A 64 -0.21 -5.43 2.58
CA GLU A 64 0.59 -4.81 1.51
C GLU A 64 1.21 -5.85 0.59
N ARG A 65 1.71 -6.95 1.15
CA ARG A 65 2.26 -8.07 0.37
C ARG A 65 1.19 -8.71 -0.51
N THR A 66 0.03 -9.06 0.05
CA THR A 66 -1.10 -9.61 -0.72
C THR A 66 -1.52 -8.70 -1.88
N LEU A 67 -1.59 -7.39 -1.65
CA LEU A 67 -1.98 -6.43 -2.68
C LEU A 67 -0.90 -6.26 -3.77
N LEU A 68 0.38 -6.32 -3.42
CA LEU A 68 1.47 -6.29 -4.41
C LEU A 68 1.54 -7.57 -5.24
N GLU A 69 1.32 -8.73 -4.61
CA GLU A 69 1.21 -10.01 -5.33
C GLU A 69 0.01 -9.99 -6.29
N HIS A 70 -1.11 -9.40 -5.88
CA HIS A 70 -2.27 -9.19 -6.76
C HIS A 70 -1.95 -8.31 -7.98
N LEU A 71 -1.08 -7.30 -7.81
CA LEU A 71 -0.56 -6.50 -8.93
C LEU A 71 0.49 -7.24 -9.78
N GLY A 72 0.85 -8.48 -9.44
CA GLY A 72 1.80 -9.29 -10.21
C GLY A 72 3.28 -9.09 -9.84
N TYR A 73 3.58 -8.44 -8.71
CA TYR A 73 4.96 -8.30 -8.25
C TYR A 73 5.49 -9.58 -7.62
N VAL A 74 6.79 -9.83 -7.80
CA VAL A 74 7.52 -10.87 -7.07
C VAL A 74 8.18 -10.25 -5.85
N LEU A 75 7.80 -10.70 -4.66
CA LEU A 75 8.18 -10.04 -3.41
C LEU A 75 9.42 -10.70 -2.76
N PRO A 76 10.44 -9.92 -2.38
CA PRO A 76 11.50 -10.41 -1.51
C PRO A 76 10.98 -10.66 -0.08
N ASP A 77 11.68 -11.52 0.66
CA ASP A 77 11.32 -11.82 2.05
C ASP A 77 11.38 -10.57 2.94
N ASP A 78 12.48 -9.80 2.89
CA ASP A 78 12.65 -8.57 3.67
C ASP A 78 12.15 -7.31 2.93
N LEU A 79 10.95 -7.40 2.32
CA LEU A 79 10.36 -6.27 1.61
C LEU A 79 10.06 -5.11 2.56
N ARG A 80 10.57 -3.91 2.23
CA ARG A 80 10.35 -2.68 2.99
C ARG A 80 9.40 -1.73 2.26
N THR A 81 8.42 -1.23 3.00
CA THR A 81 7.51 -0.17 2.58
C THR A 81 8.13 1.18 2.92
N ARG A 82 8.31 2.04 1.91
CA ARG A 82 8.60 3.46 2.11
C ARG A 82 7.27 4.18 2.29
N VAL A 83 7.04 4.72 3.47
CA VAL A 83 5.85 5.55 3.79
C VAL A 83 6.28 7.00 3.78
N GLN A 84 5.58 7.84 3.03
CA GLN A 84 5.76 9.28 3.02
C GLN A 84 4.43 9.99 3.21
N PHE A 85 4.30 10.85 4.21
CA PHE A 85 3.13 11.72 4.32
C PHE A 85 3.31 12.93 3.39
N VAL A 86 2.42 13.04 2.39
CA VAL A 86 2.38 14.16 1.42
C VAL A 86 1.61 15.34 2.01
N THR A 87 0.57 15.03 2.78
CA THR A 87 -0.15 15.94 3.68
C THR A 87 -0.45 15.18 4.97
N ASP A 88 -1.01 15.85 5.98
CA ASP A 88 -1.28 15.24 7.30
C ASP A 88 -2.15 13.98 7.26
N ASN A 89 -2.95 13.79 6.21
CA ASN A 89 -3.86 12.64 6.07
C ASN A 89 -3.65 11.83 4.78
N VAL A 90 -2.68 12.22 3.95
CA VAL A 90 -2.38 11.50 2.70
C VAL A 90 -1.00 10.88 2.81
N ARG A 91 -0.97 9.56 3.02
CA ARG A 91 0.26 8.76 2.91
C ARG A 91 0.47 8.29 1.47
N ASN A 92 1.69 8.42 0.98
CA ASN A 92 2.20 7.80 -0.22
C ASN A 92 3.02 6.57 0.18
N ARG A 93 2.64 5.39 -0.31
CA ARG A 93 3.41 4.16 -0.11
C ARG A 93 4.05 3.69 -1.41
N ARG A 94 5.35 3.40 -1.33
CA ARG A 94 6.15 2.84 -2.44
C ARG A 94 7.09 1.75 -1.95
N TRP A 95 7.54 0.93 -2.89
CA TRP A 95 8.46 -0.17 -2.64
C TRP A 95 9.68 -0.03 -3.56
N PRO A 96 10.75 0.66 -3.12
CA PRO A 96 11.94 0.88 -3.94
C PRO A 96 12.54 -0.41 -4.54
N ALA A 97 12.46 -1.53 -3.80
CA ALA A 97 12.92 -2.83 -4.26
C ALA A 97 12.14 -3.39 -5.46
N LEU A 98 10.95 -2.85 -5.74
CA LEU A 98 10.05 -3.30 -6.81
C LEU A 98 9.97 -2.28 -7.96
N GLU A 99 10.56 -1.08 -7.85
CA GLU A 99 10.43 0.00 -8.86
C GLU A 99 11.04 -0.35 -10.22
N LEU A 100 11.96 -1.33 -10.27
CA LEU A 100 12.54 -1.85 -11.51
C LEU A 100 11.75 -3.03 -12.09
N GLN A 101 10.75 -3.55 -11.37
CA GLN A 101 9.84 -4.55 -11.91
C GLN A 101 8.77 -3.82 -12.73
N ASN A 102 8.53 -4.30 -13.96
CA ASN A 102 7.37 -3.91 -14.73
C ASN A 102 6.29 -4.97 -14.48
N PRO A 103 5.43 -4.81 -13.45
CA PRO A 103 4.32 -5.73 -13.27
C PRO A 103 3.46 -5.70 -14.53
N THR A 104 3.01 -6.86 -14.98
CA THR A 104 2.21 -6.97 -16.19
C THR A 104 0.83 -6.37 -15.96
N THR A 105 0.64 -5.10 -16.31
CA THR A 105 -0.69 -4.51 -16.46
C THR A 105 -1.29 -5.04 -17.76
N GLU A 106 -1.76 -6.29 -17.80
CA GLU A 106 -2.60 -6.75 -18.91
C GLU A 106 -3.98 -6.12 -18.77
N GLY A 107 -4.21 -5.07 -19.55
CA GLY A 107 -5.51 -4.48 -19.80
C GLY A 107 -5.63 -4.19 -21.30
N GLU A 108 -6.07 -5.19 -22.06
CA GLU A 108 -6.76 -5.02 -23.35
C GLU A 108 -8.27 -4.97 -23.13
#